data_AF-A0A7V9IL48-F1
#
_entry.id   AF-A0A7V9IL48-F1
#
_cell.length_a   1.000
_cell.length_b   1.000
_cell.length_c   1.000
_cell.angle_alpha   90.00
_cell.angle_beta   90.00
_cell.angle_gamma   90.00
#
_symmetry.space_group_name_H-M   'P 1'
#
loop_
_entity.id
_entity.type
_entity.pdbx_description
1 polymer ?
#
loop_
_entity_poly.entity_id
_entity_poly.type
_entity_poly.pdbx_seq_one_letter_code
_entity_poly.pdbx_strand_id
1 'polypeptide(L)'
;MTVVALSLILVAVIDGGSVLLARVAVTDDAKDAGRAAVIAIEGQPVNGRTATIAYAAAEKAAAENGELVHRDDFLVHADGSVELTMTRIAPTLVFNRLSVSQDWTTVGST
;
A
#
# COMPACT_ATOMS: atom_id res chain seq x y z
N MET A 1 20.00 -6.24 -33.88
CA MET A 1 20.37 -5.80 -32.51
C MET A 1 19.66 -4.53 -32.07
N THR A 2 19.45 -3.53 -32.94
CA THR A 2 18.83 -2.23 -32.62
C THR A 2 17.36 -2.31 -32.18
N VAL A 3 16.55 -3.18 -32.78
CA VAL A 3 15.11 -3.31 -32.43
C VAL A 3 14.93 -3.87 -31.02
N VAL A 4 15.71 -4.87 -30.63
CA VAL A 4 15.63 -5.50 -29.29
C VAL A 4 16.04 -4.52 -28.19
N ALA A 5 17.08 -3.71 -28.41
CA ALA A 5 17.52 -2.69 -27.46
C ALA A 5 16.46 -1.58 -27.27
N LEU A 6 15.81 -1.15 -28.35
CA LEU A 6 14.71 -0.18 -28.29
C LEU A 6 13.48 -0.72 -27.55
N SER A 7 13.13 -2.00 -27.78
CA SER A 7 12.04 -2.66 -27.06
C SER A 7 12.31 -2.78 -25.56
N LEU A 8 13.55 -3.09 -25.16
CA LEU A 8 13.93 -3.16 -23.75
C LEU A 8 13.86 -1.80 -23.04
N ILE A 9 14.26 -0.73 -23.72
CA ILE A 9 14.16 0.64 -23.17
C ILE A 9 12.69 1.04 -22.99
N LEU A 10 11.82 0.71 -23.95
CA LEU A 10 10.39 0.99 -23.88
C LEU A 10 9.72 0.25 -22.72
N VAL A 11 10.05 -1.02 -22.52
CA VAL A 11 9.56 -1.82 -21.38
C VAL A 11 10.05 -1.23 -20.05
N ALA A 12 11.33 -0.83 -19.96
CA ALA A 12 11.87 -0.23 -18.74
C ALA A 12 11.21 1.11 -18.37
N VAL A 13 10.83 1.93 -19.36
CA VAL A 13 10.10 3.19 -19.13
C VAL A 13 8.66 2.94 -18.69
N ILE A 14 7.99 1.94 -19.28
CA ILE A 14 6.63 1.56 -18.87
C ILE A 14 6.65 0.99 -17.45
N ASP A 15 7.52 0.04 -17.15
CA ASP A 15 7.63 -0.56 -15.82
C ASP A 15 8.08 0.47 -14.78
N GLY A 16 9.04 1.34 -15.10
CA GLY A 16 9.45 2.44 -14.22
C GLY A 16 8.34 3.47 -13.97
N GLY A 17 7.55 3.79 -15.00
CA GLY A 17 6.37 4.64 -14.88
C GLY A 17 5.29 4.00 -14.01
N SER A 18 5.06 2.69 -14.15
CA SER A 18 4.13 1.93 -13.32
C SER A 18 4.53 1.87 -11.85
N VAL A 19 5.82 1.77 -11.53
CA VAL A 19 6.32 1.82 -10.14
C VAL A 19 6.11 3.20 -9.53
N LEU A 20 6.39 4.28 -10.25
CA LEU A 20 6.12 5.64 -9.77
C LEU A 20 4.62 5.90 -9.57
N LEU A 21 3.77 5.49 -10.51
CA LEU A 21 2.32 5.58 -10.35
C LEU A 21 1.82 4.74 -9.18
N ALA A 22 2.32 3.51 -9.02
CA ALA A 22 1.97 2.65 -7.90
C ALA A 22 2.39 3.28 -6.57
N ARG A 23 3.55 3.94 -6.51
CA ARG A 23 4.00 4.62 -5.29
C ARG A 23 3.17 5.84 -4.92
N VAL A 24 2.74 6.63 -5.91
CA VAL A 24 1.82 7.75 -5.68
C VAL A 24 0.45 7.22 -5.25
N ALA A 25 -0.09 6.21 -5.93
CA ALA A 25 -1.37 5.59 -5.58
C ALA A 25 -1.37 5.03 -4.15
N VAL A 26 -0.34 4.26 -3.77
CA VAL A 26 -0.18 3.73 -2.40
C VAL A 26 -0.13 4.85 -1.36
N THR A 27 0.44 6.02 -1.68
CA THR A 27 0.48 7.15 -0.75
C THR A 27 -0.92 7.74 -0.50
N ASP A 28 -1.76 7.80 -1.53
CA ASP A 28 -3.12 8.32 -1.38
C ASP A 28 -4.07 7.29 -0.77
N ASP A 29 -3.93 6.01 -1.18
CA ASP A 29 -4.70 4.90 -0.61
C ASP A 29 -4.36 4.70 0.90
N ALA A 30 -3.09 4.90 1.30
CA ALA A 30 -2.68 4.89 2.71
C ALA A 30 -3.32 6.03 3.53
N LYS A 31 -3.46 7.23 2.96
CA LYS A 31 -4.16 8.33 3.63
C LYS A 31 -5.64 8.02 3.79
N ASP A 32 -6.28 7.42 2.79
CA ASP A 32 -7.69 7.04 2.86
C ASP A 32 -7.92 5.94 3.90
N ALA A 33 -7.03 4.95 3.97
CA ALA A 33 -7.07 3.93 5.02
C ALA A 33 -6.86 4.52 6.42
N GLY A 34 -5.88 5.42 6.59
CA GLY A 34 -5.66 6.13 7.86
C GLY A 34 -6.84 6.99 8.26
N ARG A 35 -7.47 7.68 7.29
CA ARG A 35 -8.70 8.45 7.53
C ARG A 35 -9.86 7.55 7.94
N ALA A 36 -10.05 6.41 7.29
CA ALA A 36 -11.08 5.44 7.68
C ALA A 36 -10.85 4.92 9.11
N ALA A 37 -9.60 4.66 9.48
CA ALA A 37 -9.21 4.26 10.83
C ALA A 37 -9.60 5.31 11.88
N VAL A 38 -9.24 6.57 11.65
CA VAL A 38 -9.54 7.70 12.55
C VAL A 38 -11.05 7.91 12.68
N ILE A 39 -11.80 7.91 11.56
CA ILE A 39 -13.26 8.07 11.58
C ILE A 39 -13.93 6.94 12.37
N ALA A 40 -13.43 5.70 12.26
CA ALA A 40 -14.01 4.56 12.95
C ALA A 40 -13.89 4.62 14.49
N ILE A 41 -12.92 5.39 15.00
CA ILE A 41 -12.70 5.56 16.44
C ILE A 41 -12.99 7.00 16.93
N GLU A 42 -13.55 7.85 16.07
CA GLU A 42 -13.83 9.25 16.40
C GLU A 42 -14.75 9.34 17.63
N GLY A 43 -14.33 10.14 18.61
CA GLY A 43 -15.06 10.31 19.87
C GLY A 43 -15.01 9.10 20.82
N GLN A 44 -14.22 8.06 20.51
CA GLN A 44 -14.01 6.92 21.41
C GLN A 44 -12.72 7.08 22.23
N PRO A 45 -12.68 6.57 23.47
CA PRO A 45 -11.45 6.58 24.28
C PRO A 45 -10.42 5.62 23.70
N VAL A 46 -9.17 6.09 23.50
CA VAL A 46 -8.07 5.26 22.96
C VAL A 46 -7.76 4.11 23.91
N ASN A 47 -8.02 2.88 23.46
CA ASN A 47 -7.72 1.63 24.17
C ASN A 47 -7.53 0.46 23.18
N GLY A 48 -7.20 -0.73 23.68
CA GLY A 48 -6.97 -1.90 22.80
C GLY A 48 -8.17 -2.29 21.93
N ARG A 49 -9.40 -2.01 22.38
CA ARG A 49 -10.61 -2.25 21.57
C ARG A 49 -10.71 -1.24 20.43
N THR A 50 -10.45 0.05 20.67
CA THR A 50 -10.48 1.06 19.60
C THR A 50 -9.34 0.82 18.60
N ALA A 51 -8.16 0.40 19.05
CA ALA A 51 -7.08 0.01 18.13
C ALA A 51 -7.50 -1.13 17.18
N THR A 52 -8.23 -2.13 17.70
CA THR A 52 -8.77 -3.22 16.87
C THR A 52 -9.81 -2.73 15.86
N ILE A 53 -10.66 -1.78 16.25
CA ILE A 53 -11.69 -1.18 15.38
C ILE A 53 -11.04 -0.34 14.28
N ALA A 54 -10.06 0.49 14.64
CA ALA A 54 -9.29 1.31 13.71
C ALA A 54 -8.56 0.45 12.68
N TYR A 55 -7.90 -0.63 13.13
CA TYR A 55 -7.23 -1.59 12.25
C TYR A 55 -8.21 -2.24 11.26
N ALA A 56 -9.36 -2.73 11.74
CA ALA A 56 -10.35 -3.36 10.87
C ALA A 56 -10.92 -2.39 9.81
N ALA A 57 -11.08 -1.11 10.17
CA ALA A 57 -11.51 -0.09 9.22
C ALA A 57 -10.42 0.23 8.17
N ALA A 58 -9.17 0.35 8.59
CA ALA A 58 -8.02 0.53 7.68
C ALA A 58 -7.86 -0.66 6.73
N GLU A 59 -7.92 -1.88 7.26
CA GLU A 59 -7.79 -3.14 6.50
C GLU A 59 -8.90 -3.27 5.45
N LYS A 60 -10.13 -2.89 5.80
CA LYS A 60 -11.25 -2.88 4.85
C LYS A 60 -11.02 -1.89 3.71
N ALA A 61 -10.59 -0.66 4.04
CA ALA A 61 -10.30 0.37 3.03
C ALA A 61 -9.14 -0.04 2.11
N ALA A 62 -8.08 -0.62 2.66
CA ALA A 62 -6.94 -1.14 1.89
C ALA A 62 -7.35 -2.30 0.97
N ALA A 63 -8.17 -3.23 1.46
CA ALA A 63 -8.63 -4.38 0.68
C ALA A 63 -9.46 -3.99 -0.55
N GLU A 64 -10.22 -2.89 -0.49
CA GLU A 64 -10.97 -2.35 -1.64
C GLU A 64 -10.05 -1.93 -2.79
N ASN A 65 -8.79 -1.56 -2.49
CA ASN A 65 -7.77 -1.15 -3.47
C ASN A 65 -6.75 -2.25 -3.81
N GLY A 66 -6.90 -3.46 -3.25
CA GLY A 66 -5.97 -4.58 -3.45
C GLY A 66 -4.66 -4.42 -2.66
N GLU A 67 -4.73 -3.75 -1.52
CA GLU A 67 -3.59 -3.42 -0.67
C GLU A 67 -3.70 -4.13 0.69
N LEU A 68 -2.56 -4.22 1.37
CA LEU A 68 -2.44 -4.89 2.66
C LEU A 68 -1.93 -3.90 3.71
N VAL A 69 -2.59 -3.86 4.87
CA VAL A 69 -2.12 -3.15 6.07
C VAL A 69 -1.31 -4.12 6.91
N HIS A 70 -0.08 -3.76 7.28
CA HIS A 70 0.73 -4.56 8.19
C HIS A 70 0.26 -4.36 9.62
N ARG A 71 -0.28 -5.43 10.23
CA ARG A 71 -0.78 -5.40 11.61
C ARG A 71 0.31 -5.01 12.62
N ASP A 72 1.53 -5.49 12.41
CA ASP A 72 2.64 -5.28 13.35
C ASP A 72 3.13 -3.82 13.36
N ASP A 73 2.88 -3.08 12.28
CA ASP A 73 3.23 -1.67 12.12
C ASP A 73 2.04 -0.73 12.35
N PHE A 74 0.89 -1.27 12.79
CA PHE A 74 -0.31 -0.47 13.03
C PHE A 74 -0.34 0.05 14.47
N LEU A 75 -0.33 1.38 14.62
CA LEU A 75 -0.31 2.06 15.90
C LEU A 75 -1.41 3.11 15.97
N VAL A 76 -2.15 3.12 17.09
CA VAL A 76 -3.04 4.22 17.46
C VAL A 76 -2.40 4.97 18.62
N HIS A 77 -2.05 6.22 18.39
CA HIS A 77 -1.43 7.09 19.38
C HIS A 77 -2.46 7.63 20.37
N ALA A 78 -2.01 8.07 21.55
CA ALA A 78 -2.88 8.56 22.61
C ALA A 78 -3.64 9.85 22.24
N ASP A 79 -3.16 10.58 21.23
CA ASP A 79 -3.80 11.76 20.66
C ASP A 79 -4.87 11.43 19.60
N GLY A 80 -5.07 10.14 19.30
CA GLY A 80 -6.02 9.67 18.30
C GLY A 80 -5.47 9.64 16.87
N SER A 81 -4.20 9.99 16.66
CA SER A 81 -3.53 9.78 15.37
C SER A 81 -3.26 8.28 15.13
N VAL A 82 -3.21 7.89 13.87
CA VAL A 82 -2.98 6.51 13.43
C VAL A 82 -1.75 6.48 12.54
N GLU A 83 -0.85 5.57 12.84
CA GLU A 83 0.32 5.23 12.04
C GLU A 83 0.13 3.81 11.51
N LEU A 84 0.39 3.61 10.23
CA LEU A 84 0.18 2.32 9.57
C LEU A 84 1.16 2.18 8.43
N THR A 85 1.62 0.95 8.18
CA THR A 85 2.36 0.64 6.96
C THR A 85 1.46 -0.11 6.00
N MET A 86 1.36 0.38 4.77
CA MET A 86 0.61 -0.26 3.70
C MET A 86 1.52 -0.75 2.58
N THR A 87 1.13 -1.86 1.97
CA THR A 87 1.82 -2.46 0.84
C THR A 87 0.84 -2.80 -0.25
N ARG A 88 1.19 -2.41 -1.48
CA ARG A 88 0.49 -2.86 -2.69
C ARG A 88 1.37 -3.81 -3.48
N ILE A 89 0.79 -4.92 -3.90
CA ILE A 89 1.42 -5.83 -4.86
C ILE A 89 1.00 -5.37 -6.26
N ALA A 90 1.90 -4.68 -6.97
CA ALA A 90 1.60 -4.21 -8.33
C ALA A 90 1.56 -5.39 -9.32
N PRO A 91 0.44 -5.62 -10.05
CA PRO A 91 0.37 -6.65 -11.07
C PRO A 91 1.10 -6.16 -12.34
N THR A 92 2.35 -6.55 -12.52
CA THR A 92 3.12 -6.26 -13.74
C THR A 92 3.08 -7.45 -14.70
N LEU A 93 2.86 -7.16 -15.99
CA LEU A 93 2.71 -8.16 -17.05
C LEU A 93 3.97 -9.03 -17.26
N VAL A 94 5.17 -8.52 -16.93
CA VAL A 94 6.45 -9.23 -17.10
C VAL A 94 6.79 -10.10 -15.88
N PHE A 95 6.48 -9.64 -14.66
CA PHE A 95 6.87 -10.35 -13.44
C PHE A 95 5.92 -11.49 -13.04
N ASN A 96 4.72 -11.58 -13.62
CA ASN A 96 3.81 -12.71 -13.37
C ASN A 96 4.31 -14.04 -13.99
N ARG A 97 5.33 -14.01 -14.87
CA ARG A 97 5.96 -15.23 -15.45
C ARG A 97 7.28 -15.64 -14.80
N LEU A 98 7.85 -14.80 -13.94
CA LEU A 98 9.09 -15.08 -13.24
C LEU A 98 8.80 -15.03 -11.74
N SER A 99 8.50 -16.19 -11.17
CA SER A 99 8.17 -16.43 -9.75
C SER A 99 9.25 -16.03 -8.74
N VAL A 100 10.30 -15.31 -9.16
CA VAL A 100 11.57 -15.13 -8.46
C VAL A 100 11.76 -13.71 -7.90
N SER A 101 10.86 -12.76 -8.14
CA SER A 101 11.08 -11.37 -7.73
C SER A 101 9.87 -10.68 -7.11
N GLN A 102 9.22 -11.33 -6.13
CA GLN A 102 8.22 -10.66 -5.28
C GLN A 102 8.83 -9.51 -4.45
N ASP A 103 10.15 -9.54 -4.19
CA ASP A 103 10.82 -8.52 -3.36
C ASP A 103 10.98 -7.14 -4.02
N TRP A 104 10.85 -7.05 -5.35
CA TRP A 104 11.08 -5.78 -6.09
C TRP A 104 9.81 -5.00 -6.40
N THR A 105 8.64 -5.62 -6.22
CA THR A 105 7.32 -5.03 -6.51
C THR A 105 6.56 -4.61 -5.26
N THR A 106 7.11 -4.85 -4.08
CA THR A 106 6.60 -4.38 -2.80
C THR A 106 6.83 -2.87 -2.71
N VAL A 107 5.76 -2.09 -2.89
CA VAL A 107 5.80 -0.64 -2.67
C VAL A 107 5.14 -0.36 -1.33
N GLY A 108 5.94 0.13 -0.37
CA GLY A 108 5.50 0.47 0.98
C GLY A 108 5.41 1.98 1.20
N SER A 109 4.41 2.41 1.97
CA SER A 109 4.33 3.74 2.58
C SER A 109 3.99 3.59 4.06
N THR A 110 4.63 4.41 4.88
CA THR A 110 4.36 4.61 6.31
C THR A 110 3.74 5.99 6.50
#